data_AF-A0A4U8W3Y8-F1
#
_entry.id   AF-A0A4U8W3Y8-F1
#
_cell.length_a   1.000
_cell.length_b   1.000
_cell.length_c   1.000
_cell.angle_alpha   90.00
_cell.angle_beta   90.00
_cell.angle_gamma   90.00
#
_symmetry.space_group_name_H-M   'P 1'
#
loop_
_entity.id
_entity.type
_entity.pdbx_description
1 polymer ?
#
loop_
_entity_poly.entity_id
_entity_poly.type
_entity_poly.pdbx_seq_one_letter_code
_entity_poly.pdbx_strand_id
1 'polypeptide(L)'
;MVTKGQDHSLAVYPKEEFTALARRAAAASRSNPQARAFVRALAAGTDEQRPDAQGRIVLSADHRRYANLSRDCVVIGSVDFLEIWDKQAWESYLAEHEEDYAQARDESLGGIF
;
A
#
# COMPACT_ATOMS: atom_id res chain seq x y z
N MET A 1 -4.34 -8.29 -5.60
CA MET A 1 -3.68 -7.29 -6.45
C MET A 1 -2.52 -6.71 -5.67
N VAL A 2 -1.30 -6.79 -6.18
CA VAL A 2 -0.10 -6.23 -5.53
C VAL A 2 0.27 -4.93 -6.22
N THR A 3 0.34 -3.83 -5.50
CA THR A 3 0.69 -2.50 -6.02
C THR A 3 1.71 -1.82 -5.12
N LYS A 4 2.38 -0.79 -5.65
CA LYS A 4 3.19 0.13 -4.85
C LYS A 4 2.28 0.91 -3.88
N GLY A 5 2.63 0.86 -2.60
CA GLY A 5 2.00 1.64 -1.52
C GLY A 5 2.67 3.00 -1.35
N GLN A 6 2.22 3.77 -0.37
CA GLN A 6 2.96 4.94 0.11
C GLN A 6 4.16 4.48 0.95
N ASP A 7 5.04 5.41 1.33
CA ASP A 7 6.15 5.15 2.26
C ASP A 7 7.09 4.01 1.87
N HIS A 8 7.20 3.76 0.56
CA HIS A 8 7.99 2.65 0.02
C HIS A 8 7.54 1.27 0.55
N SER A 9 6.24 1.06 0.76
CA SER A 9 5.64 -0.25 1.01
C SER A 9 5.01 -0.84 -0.25
N LEU A 10 4.57 -2.10 -0.18
CA LEU A 10 3.64 -2.68 -1.15
C LEU A 10 2.28 -2.88 -0.52
N ALA A 11 1.21 -2.58 -1.25
CA ALA A 11 -0.15 -2.87 -0.84
C ALA A 11 -0.68 -4.10 -1.57
N VAL A 12 -1.32 -5.00 -0.83
CA VAL A 12 -1.91 -6.24 -1.30
C VAL A 12 -3.41 -6.22 -1.04
N TYR A 13 -4.17 -5.91 -2.08
CA TYR A 13 -5.61 -5.78 -2.03
C TYR A 13 -6.31 -7.08 -2.46
N PRO A 14 -7.46 -7.42 -1.85
CA PRO A 14 -8.48 -8.22 -2.51
C PRO A 14 -8.84 -7.61 -3.88
N LYS A 15 -9.30 -8.45 -4.82
CA LYS A 15 -9.57 -7.98 -6.18
C LYS A 15 -10.69 -6.94 -6.22
N GLU A 16 -11.72 -7.17 -5.42
CA GLU A 16 -12.91 -6.34 -5.28
C GLU A 16 -12.53 -4.95 -4.76
N GLU A 17 -11.75 -4.89 -3.68
CA GLU A 17 -11.26 -3.64 -3.09
C GLU A 17 -10.37 -2.85 -4.05
N PHE A 18 -9.43 -3.54 -4.73
CA PHE A 18 -8.61 -2.88 -5.75
C PHE A 18 -9.44 -2.34 -6.91
N THR A 19 -10.47 -3.07 -7.33
CA THR A 19 -11.36 -2.62 -8.42
C THR A 19 -12.12 -1.36 -8.02
N ALA A 20 -12.59 -1.28 -6.76
CA ALA A 20 -13.21 -0.09 -6.23
C ALA A 20 -12.24 1.10 -6.18
N LEU A 21 -11.00 0.87 -5.71
CA LEU A 21 -9.94 1.88 -5.70
C LEU A 21 -9.62 2.38 -7.12
N ALA A 22 -9.42 1.47 -8.08
CA ALA A 22 -9.09 1.81 -9.46
C ALA A 22 -10.20 2.64 -10.13
N ARG A 23 -11.48 2.34 -9.86
CA ARG A 23 -12.62 3.13 -10.36
C ARG A 23 -12.62 4.55 -9.79
N ARG A 24 -12.38 4.71 -8.48
CA ARG A 24 -12.26 6.03 -7.85
C ARG A 24 -11.08 6.82 -8.43
N ALA A 25 -9.93 6.17 -8.59
CA ALA A 25 -8.75 6.79 -9.19
C ALA A 25 -9.00 7.22 -10.65
N ALA A 26 -9.70 6.41 -11.44
CA ALA A 26 -10.05 6.73 -12.83
C ALA A 26 -11.03 7.91 -12.97
N ALA A 27 -11.80 8.22 -11.93
CA ALA A 27 -12.67 9.39 -11.87
C ALA A 27 -11.92 10.69 -11.48
N ALA A 28 -10.66 10.60 -11.08
CA ALA A 28 -9.86 11.76 -10.70
C ALA A 28 -9.63 12.72 -11.88
N SER A 29 -9.39 13.99 -11.57
CA SER A 29 -9.26 15.04 -12.57
C SER A 29 -8.14 14.76 -13.57
N ARG A 30 -8.50 14.68 -14.86
CA ARG A 30 -7.52 14.55 -15.94
C ARG A 30 -6.71 15.82 -16.19
N SER A 31 -7.14 16.98 -15.70
CA SER A 31 -6.38 18.24 -15.84
C SER A 31 -5.31 18.39 -14.76
N ASN A 32 -5.48 17.77 -13.59
CA ASN A 32 -4.49 17.80 -12.51
C ASN A 32 -3.27 16.88 -12.83
N PRO A 33 -2.04 17.43 -12.94
CA PRO A 33 -0.83 16.63 -13.19
C PRO A 33 -0.53 15.55 -12.14
N GLN A 34 -0.76 15.84 -10.86
CA GLN A 34 -0.51 14.90 -9.75
C GLN A 34 -1.50 13.73 -9.82
N ALA A 35 -2.79 14.02 -10.06
CA ALA A 35 -3.80 12.98 -10.22
C ALA A 35 -3.47 12.04 -11.40
N ARG A 36 -3.04 12.60 -12.55
CA ARG A 36 -2.59 11.77 -13.69
C ARG A 36 -1.38 10.92 -13.34
N ALA A 37 -0.40 11.46 -12.62
CA ALA A 37 0.80 10.73 -12.21
C ALA A 37 0.42 9.55 -11.30
N PHE A 38 -0.44 9.78 -10.32
CA PHE A 38 -0.96 8.75 -9.43
C PHE A 38 -1.67 7.62 -10.20
N VAL A 39 -2.63 7.97 -11.07
CA VAL A 39 -3.38 6.96 -11.85
C VAL A 39 -2.46 6.12 -12.74
N ARG A 40 -1.47 6.75 -13.39
CA ARG A 40 -0.48 6.05 -14.22
C ARG A 40 0.40 5.14 -13.39
N ALA A 41 0.90 5.61 -12.24
CA ALA A 41 1.73 4.82 -11.35
C ALA A 41 0.97 3.62 -10.78
N LEU A 42 -0.28 3.82 -10.33
CA LEU A 42 -1.15 2.76 -9.84
C LEU A 42 -1.42 1.71 -10.92
N ALA A 43 -1.87 2.14 -12.10
CA ALA A 43 -2.20 1.22 -13.20
C ALA A 43 -0.99 0.47 -13.75
N ALA A 44 0.17 1.12 -13.85
CA ALA A 44 1.39 0.49 -14.37
C ALA A 44 2.14 -0.35 -13.32
N GLY A 45 1.94 -0.06 -12.03
CA GLY A 45 2.64 -0.69 -10.91
C GLY A 45 1.86 -1.80 -10.22
N THR A 46 0.68 -2.16 -10.72
CA THR A 46 -0.15 -3.22 -10.13
C THR A 46 -0.03 -4.54 -10.90
N ASP A 47 0.25 -5.62 -10.18
CA ASP A 47 0.20 -6.99 -10.70
C ASP A 47 -0.94 -7.81 -10.07
N GLU A 48 -1.67 -8.58 -10.90
CA GLU A 48 -2.58 -9.61 -10.40
C GLU A 48 -1.76 -10.84 -9.97
N GLN A 49 -1.84 -11.19 -8.69
CA GLN A 49 -1.19 -12.37 -8.13
C GLN A 49 -2.25 -13.41 -7.74
N ARG A 50 -1.92 -14.67 -7.95
CA ARG A 50 -2.72 -15.82 -7.52
C ARG A 50 -1.87 -16.63 -6.56
N PRO A 51 -2.25 -16.70 -5.27
CA PRO A 51 -1.52 -17.50 -4.31
C PRO A 51 -1.42 -18.96 -4.78
N ASP A 52 -0.27 -19.59 -4.56
CA ASP A 52 -0.12 -21.02 -4.77
C ASP A 52 -0.82 -21.85 -3.68
N ALA A 53 -0.69 -23.17 -3.73
CA ALA A 53 -1.31 -24.06 -2.74
C ALA A 53 -0.81 -23.86 -1.30
N GLN A 54 0.30 -23.14 -1.11
CA GLN A 54 0.86 -22.77 0.20
C GLN A 54 0.53 -21.32 0.58
N GLY A 55 -0.28 -20.62 -0.22
CA GLY A 55 -0.64 -19.23 0.01
C GLY A 55 0.45 -18.21 -0.39
N ARG A 56 1.49 -18.62 -1.12
CA ARG A 56 2.60 -17.74 -1.50
C ARG A 56 2.26 -16.97 -2.77
N ILE A 57 2.68 -15.70 -2.82
CA ILE A 57 2.61 -14.84 -4.00
C ILE A 57 4.01 -14.49 -4.50
N VAL A 58 4.14 -14.16 -5.78
CA VAL A 58 5.43 -13.75 -6.36
C VAL A 58 5.47 -12.24 -6.46
N LEU A 59 6.52 -11.62 -5.92
CA LEU A 59 6.78 -10.19 -6.09
C LEU A 59 7.71 -9.97 -7.28
N SER A 60 7.34 -9.03 -8.15
CA SER A 60 8.19 -8.65 -9.27
C SER A 60 9.52 -8.04 -8.78
N ALA A 61 10.54 -8.01 -9.64
CA ALA A 61 11.79 -7.33 -9.33
C ALA A 61 11.58 -5.83 -9.07
N ASP A 62 10.59 -5.22 -9.72
CA ASP A 62 10.27 -3.81 -9.54
C ASP A 62 9.60 -3.53 -8.20
N HIS A 63 8.67 -4.39 -7.77
CA HIS A 63 8.06 -4.31 -6.43
C HIS A 63 9.10 -4.45 -5.33
N ARG A 64 9.98 -5.46 -5.42
CA ARG A 64 11.05 -5.65 -4.44
C ARG A 64 11.99 -4.44 -4.37
N ARG A 65 12.37 -3.89 -5.52
CA ARG A 65 13.23 -2.70 -5.58
C ARG A 65 12.54 -1.47 -4.99
N TYR A 66 11.28 -1.26 -5.33
CA TYR A 66 10.50 -0.10 -4.86
C TYR A 66 10.37 -0.09 -3.33
N ALA A 67 10.08 -1.26 -2.74
CA ALA A 67 9.86 -1.42 -1.32
C ALA A 67 11.11 -1.89 -0.52
N ASN A 68 12.29 -1.80 -1.14
CA ASN A 68 13.57 -2.18 -0.54
C ASN A 68 13.62 -3.62 0.04
N LEU A 69 12.84 -4.55 -0.51
CA LEU A 69 12.74 -5.91 -0.01
C LEU A 69 13.97 -6.74 -0.40
N SER A 70 14.83 -7.01 0.59
CA SER A 70 16.09 -7.75 0.39
C SER A 70 16.10 -9.13 1.03
N ARG A 71 15.72 -9.24 2.31
CA ARG A 71 15.75 -10.49 3.08
C ARG A 71 14.54 -10.65 3.97
N ASP A 72 14.43 -9.81 4.99
CA ASP A 72 13.36 -9.86 5.98
C ASP A 72 12.27 -8.86 5.61
N CYS A 73 11.03 -9.32 5.62
CA CYS A 73 9.87 -8.48 5.40
C CYS A 73 8.84 -8.72 6.50
N VAL A 74 7.97 -7.74 6.68
CA VAL A 74 6.81 -7.83 7.56
C VAL A 74 5.54 -7.64 6.74
N VAL A 75 4.48 -8.31 7.17
CA VAL A 75 3.15 -8.17 6.60
C VAL A 75 2.23 -7.64 7.69
N ILE A 76 1.59 -6.51 7.42
CA ILE A 76 0.68 -5.85 8.37
C ILE A 76 -0.72 -5.70 7.76
N GLY A 77 -1.72 -5.61 8.63
CA GLY A 77 -3.09 -5.30 8.21
C GLY A 77 -3.33 -3.80 8.17
N SER A 78 -3.95 -3.32 7.09
CA SER A 78 -4.39 -1.94 6.87
C SER A 78 -5.91 -1.91 6.65
N VAL A 79 -6.63 -2.65 7.50
CA VAL A 79 -8.08 -2.87 7.50
C VAL A 79 -8.61 -3.55 6.23
N ASP A 80 -8.67 -2.84 5.11
CA ASP A 80 -9.25 -3.32 3.84
C ASP A 80 -8.23 -4.07 2.97
N PHE A 81 -6.95 -3.97 3.31
CA PHE A 81 -5.85 -4.58 2.57
C PHE A 81 -4.68 -4.92 3.50
N LEU A 82 -3.68 -5.61 2.95
CA LEU A 82 -2.43 -5.89 3.64
C LEU A 82 -1.32 -5.03 3.08
N GLU A 83 -0.31 -4.75 3.88
CA GLU A 83 0.91 -4.11 3.42
C GLU A 83 2.12 -5.01 3.65
N ILE A 84 3.08 -4.95 2.73
CA ILE A 84 4.37 -5.63 2.82
C ILE A 84 5.46 -4.57 2.88
N TRP A 85 6.29 -4.67 3.91
CA TRP A 85 7.36 -3.73 4.19
C TRP A 85 8.69 -4.43 4.33
N ASP A 86 9.77 -3.71 4.02
CA ASP A 86 11.07 -4.02 4.60
C ASP A 86 10.98 -3.90 6.12
N LYS A 87 11.55 -4.88 6.83
CA LYS A 87 11.41 -4.96 8.28
C LYS A 87 11.96 -3.73 9.00
N GLN A 88 13.13 -3.24 8.58
CA GLN A 88 13.77 -2.10 9.24
C GLN A 88 13.01 -0.80 8.94
N ALA A 89 12.56 -0.63 7.69
CA ALA A 89 11.73 0.52 7.30
C ALA A 89 10.45 0.60 8.15
N TRP A 90 9.78 -0.53 8.36
CA TRP A 90 8.58 -0.58 9.21
C TRP A 90 8.87 -0.27 10.69
N GLU A 91 9.95 -0.82 11.26
CA GLU A 91 10.34 -0.54 12.64
C GLU A 91 10.67 0.95 12.84
N SER A 92 11.35 1.58 11.88
CA SER A 92 11.60 3.03 11.90
C SER A 92 10.31 3.84 11.77
N TYR A 93 9.41 3.46 10.85
CA TYR A 93 8.12 4.13 10.67
C TYR A 93 7.30 4.07 11.97
N LEU A 94 7.18 2.89 12.59
CA LEU A 94 6.47 2.75 13.85
C LEU A 94 7.07 3.62 14.96
N ALA A 95 8.40 3.59 15.13
CA ALA A 95 9.05 4.37 16.17
C ALA A 95 8.86 5.88 15.99
N GLU A 96 8.80 6.36 14.75
CA GLU A 96 8.55 7.78 14.44
C GLU A 96 7.10 8.21 14.73
N HIS A 97 6.13 7.31 14.50
CA HIS A 97 4.70 7.65 14.57
C HIS A 97 3.98 7.10 15.82
N GLU A 98 4.67 6.39 16.72
CA GLU A 98 4.08 5.79 17.92
C GLU A 98 3.48 6.85 18.85
N GLU A 99 4.20 7.95 19.07
CA GLU A 99 3.71 9.07 19.89
C GLU A 99 2.50 9.76 19.25
N ASP A 100 2.54 9.99 17.93
CA ASP A 100 1.43 10.57 17.18
C ASP A 100 0.17 9.71 17.29
N TYR A 101 0.30 8.38 17.17
CA TYR A 101 -0.80 7.46 17.36
C TYR A 101 -1.33 7.46 18.80
N ALA A 102 -0.44 7.42 19.80
CA ALA A 102 -0.84 7.41 21.22
C ALA A 102 -1.54 8.71 21.64
N GLN A 103 -1.15 9.83 21.02
CA GLN A 103 -1.72 11.16 21.26
C GLN A 103 -2.81 11.54 20.27
N ALA A 104 -3.17 10.64 19.34
CA ALA A 104 -4.15 10.89 18.30
C ALA A 104 -5.50 11.30 18.91
N ARG A 105 -5.71 12.62 18.95
CA ARG A 105 -6.95 13.31 19.35
C ARG A 105 -7.30 14.29 18.25
N ASP A 106 -7.27 13.81 17.01
CA ASP A 106 -7.40 14.67 15.83
C ASP A 106 -8.86 14.80 15.41
N GLU A 107 -9.28 16.05 15.15
CA GLU A 107 -10.57 16.40 14.56
C GLU A 107 -10.73 15.81 13.14
N SER A 108 -9.62 15.48 12.47
CA SER A 108 -9.60 14.80 11.16
C SER A 108 -10.01 13.33 11.21
N LEU A 109 -9.95 12.70 12.41
CA LEU A 109 -10.40 11.33 12.68
C LEU A 109 -11.91 11.24 12.89
N GLY A 110 -12.68 12.14 12.26
CA GLY A 110 -14.10 12.38 12.48
C GLY A 110 -14.92 11.10 12.76
N GLY A 111 -15.27 10.92 14.04
CA GLY A 111 -16.21 9.91 14.52
C GLY A 111 -15.68 8.49 14.68
N ILE A 112 -14.36 8.25 14.63
CA ILE A 112 -13.78 6.92 14.85
C ILE A 112 -13.69 6.60 16.37
N PHE A 113 -13.83 7.62 17.23
CA PHE A 113 -14.00 7.51 18.69
C PHE A 113 -15.16 8.39 19.17
#